data_AF-A0A7J9DP13-F1
#
_entry.id   AF-A0A7J9DP13-F1
#
_cell.length_a   1.000
_cell.length_b   1.000
_cell.length_c   1.000
_cell.angle_alpha   90.00
_cell.angle_beta   90.00
_cell.angle_gamma   90.00
#
_symmetry.space_group_name_H-M   'P 1'
#
loop_
_entity.id
_entity.type
_entity.pdbx_description
1 polymer ?
#
loop_
_entity_poly.entity_id
_entity_poly.type
_entity_poly.pdbx_seq_one_letter_code
_entity_poly.pdbx_strand_id
1 'polypeptide(L)'
;MAVGRDLLGKNNHVIAVIGDGAMTAGMAYEAMNNAGYLDSNLIIILNDNKQVSLPTATVDGPAPPVGALSKALTKLQSSREFRQLREAAKGITKQIGGQTHEIAAKFDSYMRGVVGGSGASLFEELGLYYIGPVDGHNVEDLVYVLNEVRSMPAPGPVLIHVITEKGKGYAPAEVAPDKMHGVVKFDPKSGKQMKSKSETCSYTKYFAESLIAEAEEDDKIVGIHAAMGGGTGLSLFQKRFPDRCFDVGIAEQHAVTFAAGLASEGLKPFCAIYSSFLQRGFDQVIPSRS
;
A
#
# COMPACT_ATOMS: atom_id res chain seq x y z
N MET A 1 4.87 12.64 -16.75
CA MET A 1 5.14 11.97 -18.04
C MET A 1 3.99 12.14 -19.03
N ALA A 2 2.73 11.85 -18.67
CA ALA A 2 1.57 12.01 -19.58
C ALA A 2 1.45 13.43 -20.16
N VAL A 3 1.37 14.45 -19.31
CA VAL A 3 1.37 15.86 -19.73
C VAL A 3 2.55 16.19 -20.67
N GLY A 4 3.75 15.73 -20.33
CA GLY A 4 4.94 15.96 -21.15
C GLY A 4 4.91 15.25 -22.51
N ARG A 5 4.29 14.06 -22.60
CA ARG A 5 4.03 13.37 -23.88
C ARG A 5 3.10 14.23 -24.74
N ASP A 6 2.01 14.72 -24.15
CA ASP A 6 0.97 15.45 -24.89
C ASP A 6 1.51 16.80 -25.41
N LEU A 7 2.27 17.53 -24.58
CA LEU A 7 2.95 18.77 -24.99
C LEU A 7 3.95 18.56 -26.15
N LEU A 8 4.51 17.36 -26.29
CA LEU A 8 5.45 17.00 -27.35
C LEU A 8 4.76 16.33 -28.55
N GLY A 9 3.43 16.24 -28.57
CA GLY A 9 2.67 15.58 -29.66
C GLY A 9 2.97 14.09 -29.79
N LYS A 10 3.43 13.43 -28.72
CA LYS A 10 3.76 12.00 -28.71
C LYS A 10 2.52 11.16 -28.37
N ASN A 11 2.58 9.86 -28.66
CA ASN A 11 1.47 8.92 -28.45
C ASN A 11 1.85 7.66 -27.64
N ASN A 12 2.97 7.69 -26.91
CA ASN A 12 3.36 6.55 -26.07
C ASN A 12 2.43 6.37 -24.85
N HIS A 13 2.32 5.14 -24.36
CA HIS A 13 1.62 4.89 -23.09
C HIS A 13 2.49 5.29 -21.89
N VAL A 14 1.84 5.72 -20.81
CA VAL A 14 2.48 6.02 -19.53
C VAL A 14 1.84 5.11 -18.50
N ILE A 15 2.66 4.31 -17.82
CA ILE A 15 2.19 3.30 -16.86
C ILE A 15 2.90 3.55 -15.52
N ALA A 16 2.13 3.65 -14.45
CA ALA A 16 2.63 3.72 -13.08
C ALA A 16 2.22 2.45 -12.33
N VAL A 17 3.17 1.75 -11.72
CA VAL A 17 2.89 0.60 -10.84
C VAL A 17 3.10 1.04 -9.40
N ILE A 18 2.06 0.95 -8.58
CA ILE A 18 2.06 1.43 -7.20
C ILE A 18 1.54 0.34 -6.26
N GLY A 19 2.18 0.17 -5.10
CA GLY A 19 1.72 -0.77 -4.08
C GLY A 19 0.65 -0.17 -3.18
N ASP A 20 -0.19 -1.01 -2.57
CA ASP A 20 -1.23 -0.64 -1.60
C ASP A 20 -0.69 0.17 -0.41
N GLY A 21 0.51 -0.15 0.09
CA GLY A 21 1.16 0.65 1.11
C GLY A 21 1.56 2.06 0.65
N ALA A 22 2.00 2.21 -0.60
CA ALA A 22 2.38 3.52 -1.15
C ALA A 22 1.16 4.40 -1.45
N MET A 23 -0.01 3.80 -1.68
CA MET A 23 -1.28 4.51 -1.84
C MET A 23 -1.74 5.23 -0.58
N THR A 24 -1.19 4.92 0.61
CA THR A 24 -1.51 5.67 1.83
C THR A 24 -0.81 7.04 1.87
N ALA A 25 0.19 7.28 1.01
CA ALA A 25 0.93 8.53 0.99
C ALA A 25 0.10 9.67 0.40
N GLY A 26 0.14 10.85 1.02
CA GLY A 26 -0.61 12.03 0.57
C GLY A 26 -0.32 12.39 -0.89
N MET A 27 0.95 12.33 -1.31
CA MET A 27 1.36 12.61 -2.70
C MET A 27 0.69 11.69 -3.73
N ALA A 28 0.38 10.43 -3.37
CA ALA A 28 -0.32 9.52 -4.28
C ALA A 28 -1.75 10.00 -4.54
N TYR A 29 -2.45 10.48 -3.50
CA TYR A 29 -3.79 11.06 -3.65
C TYR A 29 -3.76 12.36 -4.46
N GLU A 30 -2.84 13.26 -4.15
CA GLU A 30 -2.68 14.51 -4.89
C GLU A 30 -2.41 14.24 -6.38
N ALA A 31 -1.56 13.25 -6.68
CA ALA A 31 -1.27 12.84 -8.05
C ALA A 31 -2.49 12.25 -8.77
N MET A 32 -3.29 11.40 -8.10
CA MET A 32 -4.52 10.85 -8.67
C MET A 32 -5.58 11.93 -8.92
N ASN A 33 -5.80 12.81 -7.93
CA ASN A 33 -6.72 13.94 -8.06
C ASN A 33 -6.33 14.81 -9.26
N ASN A 34 -5.03 15.12 -9.40
CA ASN A 34 -4.54 15.88 -10.54
C ASN A 34 -4.66 15.11 -11.88
N ALA A 35 -4.44 13.79 -11.87
CA ALA A 35 -4.60 12.96 -13.08
C ALA A 35 -6.04 12.96 -13.58
N GLY A 36 -7.02 12.83 -12.67
CA GLY A 36 -8.45 12.95 -12.97
C GLY A 36 -8.85 14.34 -13.44
N TYR A 37 -8.40 15.38 -12.76
CA TYR A 37 -8.68 16.77 -13.16
C TYR A 37 -8.16 17.10 -14.57
N LEU A 38 -6.96 16.61 -14.92
CA LEU A 38 -6.35 16.84 -16.23
C LEU A 38 -6.82 15.86 -17.31
N ASP A 39 -7.67 14.88 -16.98
CA ASP A 39 -8.05 13.78 -17.86
C ASP A 39 -6.83 13.11 -18.55
N SER A 40 -5.76 12.92 -17.77
CA SER A 40 -4.48 12.49 -18.30
C SER A 40 -4.53 11.03 -18.72
N ASN A 41 -4.21 10.73 -19.99
CA ASN A 41 -4.08 9.34 -20.45
C ASN A 41 -2.87 8.65 -19.78
N LEU A 42 -3.16 7.99 -18.65
CA LEU A 42 -2.24 7.39 -17.69
C LEU A 42 -2.85 6.08 -17.20
N ILE A 43 -2.08 5.00 -17.23
CA ILE A 43 -2.51 3.70 -16.68
C ILE A 43 -1.82 3.51 -15.33
N ILE A 44 -2.61 3.33 -14.28
CA ILE A 44 -2.15 3.07 -12.92
C ILE A 44 -2.44 1.61 -12.59
N ILE A 45 -1.42 0.85 -12.26
CA ILE A 45 -1.55 -0.52 -11.79
C ILE A 45 -1.36 -0.50 -10.27
N LEU A 46 -2.46 -0.70 -9.54
CA LEU A 46 -2.43 -0.86 -8.09
C LEU A 46 -2.14 -2.32 -7.75
N ASN A 47 -0.93 -2.60 -7.30
CA ASN A 47 -0.53 -3.91 -6.78
C ASN A 47 -0.89 -4.02 -5.29
N ASP A 48 -2.05 -4.60 -5.00
CA ASP A 48 -2.51 -4.85 -3.64
C ASP A 48 -2.13 -6.25 -3.18
N ASN A 49 -1.23 -6.32 -2.19
CA ASN A 49 -0.84 -7.57 -1.52
C ASN A 49 -1.22 -7.58 -0.03
N LYS A 50 -1.99 -6.58 0.44
CA LYS A 50 -2.40 -6.37 1.83
C LYS A 50 -1.26 -6.19 2.83
N GLN A 51 -0.05 -5.87 2.38
CA GLN A 51 1.09 -5.67 3.25
C GLN A 51 1.83 -4.38 2.90
N VAL A 52 2.35 -3.72 3.94
CA VAL A 52 3.16 -2.52 3.72
C VAL A 52 4.55 -2.90 3.21
N SER A 53 5.09 -2.08 2.32
CA SER A 53 6.41 -2.21 1.70
C SER A 53 7.58 -1.82 2.61
N LEU A 54 7.40 -1.88 3.93
CA LEU A 54 8.43 -1.53 4.91
C LEU A 54 8.60 -2.69 5.90
N PRO A 55 9.68 -2.76 6.70
CA PRO A 55 9.81 -3.72 7.79
C PRO A 55 8.82 -3.35 8.92
N THR A 56 7.53 -3.56 8.65
CA THR A 56 6.39 -3.47 9.56
C THR A 56 6.21 -4.75 10.36
N ALA A 57 7.26 -5.58 10.48
CA ALA A 57 7.25 -6.69 11.42
C ALA A 57 7.06 -6.11 12.82
N THR A 58 5.82 -6.17 13.30
CA THR A 58 5.50 -6.05 14.71
C THR A 58 6.02 -7.30 15.41
N VAL A 59 6.07 -7.27 16.75
CA VAL A 59 6.55 -8.40 17.54
C VAL A 59 5.75 -9.69 17.27
N ASP A 60 4.54 -9.58 16.72
CA ASP A 60 3.60 -10.69 16.48
C ASP A 60 3.33 -10.96 14.98
N GLY A 61 4.00 -10.28 14.03
CA GLY A 61 3.85 -10.52 12.59
C GLY A 61 3.80 -9.27 11.70
N PRO A 62 3.55 -9.41 10.38
CA PRO A 62 3.41 -8.28 9.47
C PRO A 62 2.16 -7.46 9.79
N ALA A 63 2.29 -6.14 9.90
CA ALA A 63 1.13 -5.26 10.02
C ALA A 63 0.48 -5.00 8.64
N PRO A 64 -0.86 -5.07 8.52
CA PRO A 64 -1.56 -4.62 7.31
C PRO A 64 -1.42 -3.10 7.16
N PRO A 65 -1.52 -2.54 5.94
CA PRO A 65 -1.59 -1.10 5.74
C PRO A 65 -2.71 -0.48 6.56
N VAL A 66 -2.37 0.60 7.26
CA VAL A 66 -3.30 1.36 8.10
C VAL A 66 -3.95 2.47 7.29
N GLY A 67 -5.21 2.77 7.62
CA GLY A 67 -5.96 3.87 7.00
C GLY A 67 -7.35 3.45 6.52
N ALA A 68 -8.23 4.43 6.35
CA ALA A 68 -9.57 4.22 5.84
C ALA A 68 -9.57 3.70 4.39
N LEU A 69 -8.60 4.11 3.57
CA LEU A 69 -8.45 3.60 2.21
C LEU A 69 -8.11 2.11 2.19
N SER A 70 -7.18 1.65 3.02
CA SER A 70 -6.83 0.23 3.10
C SER A 70 -8.04 -0.62 3.53
N LYS A 71 -8.87 -0.10 4.45
CA LYS A 71 -10.16 -0.71 4.80
C LYS A 71 -11.15 -0.68 3.63
N ALA A 72 -11.22 0.41 2.87
CA ALA A 72 -12.09 0.52 1.69
C ALA A 72 -11.68 -0.47 0.59
N LEU A 73 -10.37 -0.61 0.30
CA LEU A 73 -9.81 -1.61 -0.62
C LEU A 73 -10.14 -3.04 -0.16
N THR A 74 -9.98 -3.32 1.14
CA THR A 74 -10.34 -4.62 1.73
C THR A 74 -11.86 -4.88 1.64
N LYS A 75 -12.70 -3.86 1.82
CA LYS A 75 -14.15 -3.96 1.70
C LYS A 75 -14.59 -4.23 0.25
N LEU A 76 -13.97 -3.55 -0.71
CA LEU A 76 -14.20 -3.79 -2.15
C LEU A 76 -13.91 -5.26 -2.51
N GLN A 77 -12.79 -5.82 -2.01
CA GLN A 77 -12.45 -7.24 -2.22
C GLN A 77 -13.38 -8.24 -1.52
N SER A 78 -14.01 -7.85 -0.41
CA SER A 78 -14.83 -8.75 0.43
C SER A 78 -16.33 -8.64 0.18
N SER A 79 -16.75 -7.75 -0.74
CA SER A 79 -18.13 -7.63 -1.19
C SER A 79 -18.68 -8.98 -1.67
N ARG A 80 -19.93 -9.29 -1.31
CA ARG A 80 -20.57 -10.58 -1.61
C ARG A 80 -20.69 -10.80 -3.12
N GLU A 81 -20.82 -9.74 -3.92
CA GLU A 81 -20.82 -9.85 -5.38
C GLU A 81 -19.51 -10.44 -5.92
N PHE A 82 -18.35 -10.05 -5.35
CA PHE A 82 -17.04 -10.58 -5.79
C PHE A 82 -16.86 -12.07 -5.45
N ARG A 83 -17.31 -12.49 -4.26
CA ARG A 83 -17.24 -13.90 -3.84
C ARG A 83 -18.12 -14.78 -4.73
N GLN A 84 -19.29 -14.28 -5.15
CA GLN A 84 -20.18 -14.97 -6.09
C GLN A 84 -19.60 -14.99 -7.51
N LEU A 85 -18.98 -13.91 -7.97
CA LEU A 85 -18.32 -13.86 -9.29
C LEU A 85 -17.13 -14.83 -9.37
N ARG A 86 -16.32 -14.92 -8.31
CA ARG A 86 -15.20 -15.87 -8.22
C ARG A 86 -15.66 -17.32 -8.21
N GLU A 87 -16.74 -17.64 -7.49
CA GLU A 87 -17.30 -18.98 -7.46
C GLU A 87 -18.02 -19.35 -8.78
N ALA A 88 -18.65 -18.39 -9.46
CA ALA A 88 -19.19 -18.57 -10.81
C ALA A 88 -18.08 -18.86 -11.84
N ALA A 89 -16.96 -18.13 -11.79
CA ALA A 89 -15.81 -18.38 -12.66
C ALA A 89 -15.17 -19.77 -12.43
N LYS A 90 -15.13 -20.25 -11.18
CA LYS A 90 -14.72 -21.63 -10.86
C LYS A 90 -15.72 -22.69 -11.30
N GLY A 91 -17.00 -22.35 -11.41
CA GLY A 91 -18.06 -23.24 -11.91
C GLY A 91 -17.99 -23.45 -13.42
N ILE A 92 -17.65 -22.39 -14.17
CA ILE A 92 -17.60 -22.39 -15.64
C ILE A 92 -16.35 -23.13 -16.16
N THR A 93 -15.21 -23.05 -15.46
CA THR A 93 -13.99 -23.78 -15.81
C THR A 93 -14.13 -25.32 -15.82
N LYS A 94 -15.22 -25.89 -15.28
CA LYS A 94 -15.51 -27.33 -15.36
C LYS A 94 -16.29 -27.74 -16.60
N GLN A 95 -16.86 -26.81 -17.35
CA GLN A 95 -17.59 -27.11 -18.59
C GLN A 95 -17.37 -25.96 -19.58
N ILE A 96 -16.71 -26.29 -20.71
CA ILE A 96 -16.67 -25.58 -22.00
C ILE A 96 -15.23 -25.20 -22.39
N GLY A 97 -14.77 -25.84 -23.46
CA GLY A 97 -13.56 -25.44 -24.19
C GLY A 97 -13.85 -24.19 -25.02
N GLY A 98 -13.00 -23.18 -24.85
CA GLY A 98 -13.01 -21.94 -25.63
C GLY A 98 -12.39 -20.80 -24.84
N GLN A 99 -11.05 -20.70 -24.88
CA GLN A 99 -10.25 -19.74 -24.09
C GLN A 99 -10.64 -18.26 -24.30
N THR A 100 -11.34 -17.91 -25.38
CA THR A 100 -11.72 -16.52 -25.70
C THR A 100 -13.03 -16.06 -25.06
N HIS A 101 -13.97 -16.95 -24.75
CA HIS A 101 -15.29 -16.54 -24.23
C HIS A 101 -15.28 -16.24 -22.72
N GLU A 102 -14.46 -16.95 -21.93
CA GLU A 102 -14.36 -16.73 -20.48
C GLU A 102 -13.74 -15.37 -20.13
N ILE A 103 -12.76 -14.93 -20.92
CA ILE A 103 -11.99 -13.71 -20.66
C ILE A 103 -12.84 -12.46 -20.95
N ALA A 104 -13.59 -12.46 -22.07
CA ALA A 104 -14.53 -11.38 -22.40
C ALA A 104 -15.68 -11.28 -21.38
N ALA A 105 -16.22 -12.42 -20.92
CA ALA A 105 -17.26 -12.44 -19.88
C ALA A 105 -16.75 -11.93 -18.52
N LYS A 106 -15.49 -12.24 -18.16
CA LYS A 106 -14.81 -11.68 -16.98
C LYS A 106 -14.62 -10.17 -17.10
N PHE A 107 -14.20 -9.66 -18.26
CA PHE A 107 -14.04 -8.23 -18.51
C PHE A 107 -15.35 -7.46 -18.36
N ASP A 108 -16.43 -7.94 -18.97
CA ASP A 108 -17.77 -7.36 -18.83
C ASP A 108 -18.24 -7.40 -17.36
N SER A 109 -17.85 -8.41 -16.58
CA SER A 109 -18.13 -8.44 -15.14
C SER A 109 -17.27 -7.48 -14.29
N TYR A 110 -16.02 -7.23 -14.68
CA TYR A 110 -15.18 -6.19 -14.06
C TYR A 110 -15.70 -4.79 -14.41
N MET A 111 -16.26 -4.62 -15.61
CA MET A 111 -16.96 -3.40 -16.03
C MET A 111 -18.33 -3.23 -15.36
N ARG A 112 -19.03 -4.31 -14.98
CA ARG A 112 -20.35 -4.24 -14.32
C ARG A 112 -20.34 -3.60 -12.93
N GLY A 113 -19.18 -3.39 -12.31
CA GLY A 113 -19.05 -2.51 -11.14
C GLY A 113 -19.53 -1.08 -11.41
N VAL A 114 -19.58 -0.67 -12.69
CA VAL A 114 -19.89 0.69 -13.16
C VAL A 114 -21.39 0.91 -13.41
N VAL A 115 -22.17 -0.14 -13.75
CA VAL A 115 -23.56 0.03 -14.25
C VAL A 115 -24.62 -0.11 -13.15
N GLY A 116 -24.21 -0.48 -11.93
CA GLY A 116 -25.09 -0.85 -10.82
C GLY A 116 -25.33 0.19 -9.73
N GLY A 117 -25.29 1.50 -10.03
CA GLY A 117 -26.00 2.55 -9.26
C GLY A 117 -25.90 2.60 -7.72
N SER A 118 -24.89 2.00 -7.08
CA SER A 118 -24.80 1.94 -5.61
C SER A 118 -23.35 2.10 -5.13
N GLY A 119 -22.80 3.30 -5.32
CA GLY A 119 -21.52 3.76 -4.76
C GLY A 119 -20.36 3.69 -5.75
N ALA A 120 -20.06 4.83 -6.40
CA ALA A 120 -18.81 4.99 -7.14
C ALA A 120 -17.64 4.71 -6.19
N SER A 121 -16.65 3.95 -6.64
CA SER A 121 -15.40 3.81 -5.91
C SER A 121 -14.74 5.18 -5.75
N LEU A 122 -13.96 5.38 -4.68
CA LEU A 122 -13.20 6.62 -4.47
C LEU A 122 -12.40 7.04 -5.71
N PHE A 123 -11.90 6.07 -6.47
CA PHE A 123 -11.12 6.31 -7.68
C PHE A 123 -11.98 6.90 -8.80
N GLU A 124 -13.21 6.42 -8.97
CA GLU A 124 -14.16 6.97 -9.95
C GLU A 124 -14.60 8.38 -9.57
N GLU A 125 -14.79 8.67 -8.28
CA GLU A 125 -15.06 10.04 -7.81
C GLU A 125 -13.88 10.99 -8.07
N LEU A 126 -12.65 10.47 -8.04
CA LEU A 126 -11.44 11.20 -8.45
C LEU A 126 -11.29 11.29 -9.97
N GLY A 127 -12.23 10.75 -10.76
CA GLY A 127 -12.20 10.80 -12.22
C GLY A 127 -11.39 9.69 -12.90
N LEU A 128 -11.03 8.63 -12.18
CA LEU A 128 -10.30 7.49 -12.74
C LEU A 128 -11.26 6.39 -13.19
N TYR A 129 -11.01 5.82 -14.37
CA TYR A 129 -11.69 4.62 -14.81
C TYR A 129 -11.15 3.39 -14.07
N TYR A 130 -11.96 2.79 -13.21
CA TYR A 130 -11.54 1.69 -12.34
C TYR A 130 -11.79 0.31 -12.98
N ILE A 131 -10.79 -0.56 -12.96
CA ILE A 131 -10.84 -1.94 -13.46
C ILE A 131 -10.32 -2.89 -12.38
N GLY A 132 -11.14 -3.85 -11.96
CA GLY A 132 -10.73 -4.94 -11.05
C GLY A 132 -11.65 -5.14 -9.86
N PRO A 133 -11.22 -5.86 -8.81
CA PRO A 133 -9.88 -6.42 -8.64
C PRO A 133 -9.61 -7.65 -9.52
N VAL A 134 -8.45 -7.73 -10.17
CA VAL A 134 -8.00 -8.86 -11.01
C VAL A 134 -6.95 -9.72 -10.30
N ASP A 135 -6.85 -11.01 -10.65
CA ASP A 135 -5.82 -11.91 -10.12
C ASP A 135 -4.44 -11.60 -10.73
N GLY A 136 -3.52 -11.09 -9.92
CA GLY A 136 -2.18 -10.72 -10.34
C GLY A 136 -1.22 -11.88 -10.60
N HIS A 137 -1.63 -13.12 -10.32
CA HIS A 137 -0.86 -14.31 -10.63
C HIS A 137 -1.31 -15.00 -11.91
N ASN A 138 -2.38 -14.52 -12.55
CA ASN A 138 -2.81 -15.00 -13.85
C ASN A 138 -2.29 -14.06 -14.96
N VAL A 139 -1.15 -14.43 -15.56
CA VAL A 139 -0.51 -13.65 -16.63
C VAL A 139 -1.41 -13.50 -17.85
N GLU A 140 -2.22 -14.51 -18.19
CA GLU A 140 -3.11 -14.47 -19.35
C GLU A 140 -4.21 -13.42 -19.16
N ASP A 141 -4.85 -13.42 -17.98
CA ASP A 141 -5.87 -12.41 -17.62
C ASP A 141 -5.24 -11.00 -17.60
N LEU A 142 -4.03 -10.84 -17.05
CA LEU A 142 -3.33 -9.54 -17.03
C LEU A 142 -2.97 -9.03 -18.43
N VAL A 143 -2.43 -9.90 -19.29
CA VAL A 143 -2.09 -9.55 -20.68
C VAL A 143 -3.35 -9.12 -21.44
N TYR A 144 -4.46 -9.83 -21.25
CA TYR A 144 -5.73 -9.45 -21.86
C TYR A 144 -6.19 -8.06 -21.39
N VAL A 145 -6.29 -7.83 -20.08
CA VAL A 145 -6.75 -6.54 -19.53
C VAL A 145 -5.86 -5.39 -19.99
N LEU A 146 -4.53 -5.58 -20.00
CA LEU A 146 -3.61 -4.55 -20.49
C LEU A 146 -3.75 -4.29 -21.99
N ASN A 147 -4.04 -5.31 -22.80
CA ASN A 147 -4.29 -5.13 -24.23
C ASN A 147 -5.60 -4.41 -24.52
N GLU A 148 -6.66 -4.69 -23.76
CA GLU A 148 -7.94 -3.98 -23.87
C GLU A 148 -7.76 -2.50 -23.50
N VAL A 149 -7.15 -2.20 -22.35
CA VAL A 149 -6.87 -0.82 -21.91
C VAL A 149 -5.98 -0.08 -22.91
N ARG A 150 -4.97 -0.75 -23.47
CA ARG A 150 -4.11 -0.19 -24.50
C ARG A 150 -4.88 0.19 -25.77
N SER A 151 -5.90 -0.58 -26.12
CA SER A 151 -6.69 -0.40 -27.35
C SER A 151 -7.81 0.64 -27.20
N MET A 152 -8.10 1.09 -25.98
CA MET A 152 -9.09 2.13 -25.73
C MET A 152 -8.60 3.49 -26.27
N PRO A 153 -9.38 4.17 -27.13
CA PRO A 153 -9.05 5.51 -27.57
C PRO A 153 -9.28 6.51 -26.43
N ALA A 154 -8.19 7.10 -25.93
CA ALA A 154 -8.18 8.15 -24.91
C ALA A 154 -9.06 7.86 -23.67
N PRO A 155 -8.76 6.80 -22.88
CA PRO A 155 -9.59 6.38 -21.75
C PRO A 155 -9.54 7.32 -20.53
N GLY A 156 -8.86 8.47 -20.62
CA GLY A 156 -8.47 9.24 -19.45
C GLY A 156 -7.51 8.45 -18.54
N PRO A 157 -7.46 8.77 -17.24
CA PRO A 157 -6.67 8.00 -16.29
C PRO A 157 -7.39 6.70 -15.91
N VAL A 158 -6.71 5.57 -16.05
CA VAL A 158 -7.25 4.22 -15.75
C VAL A 158 -6.53 3.67 -14.52
N LEU A 159 -7.28 3.09 -13.57
CA LEU A 159 -6.72 2.34 -12.45
C LEU A 159 -7.08 0.85 -12.55
N ILE A 160 -6.08 0.00 -12.72
CA ILE A 160 -6.21 -1.46 -12.71
C ILE A 160 -5.79 -1.96 -11.32
N HIS A 161 -6.75 -2.48 -10.56
CA HIS A 161 -6.52 -3.04 -9.23
C HIS A 161 -6.15 -4.53 -9.34
N VAL A 162 -4.91 -4.86 -9.04
CA VAL A 162 -4.31 -6.19 -9.17
C VAL A 162 -4.05 -6.76 -7.78
N ILE A 163 -4.55 -7.97 -7.51
CA ILE A 163 -4.34 -8.67 -6.24
C ILE A 163 -3.15 -9.60 -6.36
N THR A 164 -2.14 -9.46 -5.51
CA THR A 164 -0.98 -10.36 -5.48
C THR A 164 -0.72 -10.94 -4.09
N GLU A 165 0.28 -11.82 -4.01
CA GLU A 165 0.75 -12.42 -2.77
C GLU A 165 2.24 -12.09 -2.63
N LYS A 166 2.60 -11.32 -1.59
CA LYS A 166 4.00 -10.94 -1.36
C LYS A 166 4.83 -12.19 -1.04
N GLY A 167 5.94 -12.36 -1.77
CA GLY A 167 6.82 -13.52 -1.66
C GLY A 167 6.40 -14.74 -2.49
N LYS A 168 5.35 -14.64 -3.31
CA LYS A 168 4.86 -15.75 -4.15
C LYS A 168 5.97 -16.41 -4.95
N GLY A 169 6.01 -17.74 -4.92
CA GLY A 169 6.97 -18.55 -5.65
C GLY A 169 8.29 -18.77 -4.90
N TYR A 170 8.43 -18.23 -3.69
CA TYR A 170 9.58 -18.47 -2.83
C TYR A 170 9.13 -18.88 -1.42
N ALA A 171 9.05 -20.19 -1.19
CA ALA A 171 8.50 -20.78 0.04
C ALA A 171 9.08 -20.17 1.35
N PRO A 172 10.39 -19.87 1.48
CA PRO A 172 10.91 -19.22 2.67
C PRO A 172 10.36 -17.79 2.90
N ALA A 173 10.11 -17.02 1.84
CA ALA A 173 9.48 -15.71 1.97
C ALA A 173 7.99 -15.83 2.24
N GLU A 174 7.29 -16.81 1.67
CA GLU A 174 5.85 -16.99 1.91
C GLU A 174 5.53 -17.29 3.39
N VAL A 175 6.44 -17.93 4.12
CA VAL A 175 6.26 -18.22 5.55
C VAL A 175 6.90 -17.19 6.48
N ALA A 176 7.78 -16.31 5.97
CA ALA A 176 8.46 -15.33 6.79
C ALA A 176 7.51 -14.20 7.25
N PRO A 177 7.55 -13.78 8.53
CA PRO A 177 6.71 -12.70 9.05
C PRO A 177 6.83 -11.39 8.28
N ASP A 178 8.01 -11.01 7.81
CA ASP A 178 8.24 -9.81 7.00
C ASP A 178 8.26 -10.10 5.49
N LYS A 179 7.95 -11.34 5.08
CA LYS A 179 8.12 -11.85 3.72
C LYS A 179 9.53 -11.66 3.15
N MET A 180 10.55 -11.66 4.02
CA MET A 180 11.94 -11.39 3.65
C MET A 180 12.14 -10.02 2.99
N HIS A 181 11.34 -9.04 3.40
CA HIS A 181 11.41 -7.67 2.91
C HIS A 181 12.76 -7.00 3.22
N GLY A 182 13.37 -7.31 4.37
CA GLY A 182 14.73 -6.92 4.72
C GLY A 182 15.60 -8.15 4.98
N VAL A 183 16.37 -8.57 3.99
CA VAL A 183 17.32 -9.69 4.12
C VAL A 183 18.74 -9.18 4.23
N VAL A 184 19.43 -9.57 5.29
CA VAL A 184 20.90 -9.66 5.27
C VAL A 184 21.32 -10.81 4.35
N LYS A 185 22.61 -10.96 4.06
CA LYS A 185 23.13 -12.10 3.30
C LYS A 185 22.48 -13.40 3.80
N PHE A 186 21.80 -14.10 2.91
CA PHE A 186 21.02 -15.30 3.24
C PHE A 186 21.29 -16.38 2.21
N ASP A 187 21.07 -17.63 2.60
CA ASP A 187 21.15 -18.76 1.69
C ASP A 187 19.85 -18.85 0.86
N PRO A 188 19.90 -18.74 -0.48
CA PRO A 188 18.68 -18.72 -1.31
C PRO A 188 17.89 -20.04 -1.28
N LYS A 189 18.52 -21.18 -0.99
CA LYS A 189 17.81 -22.48 -0.97
C LYS A 189 17.06 -22.69 0.34
N SER A 190 17.61 -22.22 1.46
CA SER A 190 17.09 -22.45 2.80
C SER A 190 16.42 -21.22 3.44
N GLY A 191 16.60 -20.03 2.86
CA GLY A 191 16.12 -18.77 3.43
C GLY A 191 16.84 -18.32 4.71
N LYS A 192 17.85 -19.08 5.18
CA LYS A 192 18.56 -18.77 6.43
C LYS A 192 19.41 -17.52 6.28
N GLN A 193 19.06 -16.49 7.04
CA GLN A 193 19.82 -15.26 7.14
C GLN A 193 21.11 -15.49 7.96
N MET A 194 22.25 -15.08 7.42
CA MET A 194 23.53 -15.05 8.13
C MET A 194 23.60 -13.75 8.94
N LYS A 195 23.14 -13.77 10.18
CA LYS A 195 23.32 -12.65 11.11
C LYS A 195 24.64 -12.83 11.86
N SER A 196 25.54 -11.85 11.78
CA SER A 196 26.66 -11.76 12.71
C SER A 196 26.11 -11.49 14.11
N LYS A 197 26.60 -12.22 15.11
CA LYS A 197 26.31 -11.89 16.51
C LYS A 197 27.05 -10.60 16.85
N SER A 198 26.32 -9.56 17.20
CA SER A 198 26.86 -8.36 17.83
C SER A 198 26.82 -8.55 19.34
N GLU A 199 27.87 -8.14 20.04
CA GLU A 199 27.89 -8.12 21.52
C GLU A 199 27.01 -7.00 22.10
N THR A 200 26.77 -5.95 21.31
CA THR A 200 25.95 -4.79 21.70
C THR A 200 24.61 -4.77 20.97
N CYS A 201 23.61 -4.21 21.65
CA CYS A 201 22.29 -3.97 21.06
C CYS A 201 22.37 -2.85 20.00
N SER A 202 21.40 -2.82 19.08
CA SER A 202 21.28 -1.73 18.12
C SER A 202 20.82 -0.43 18.80
N TYR A 203 21.17 0.71 18.22
CA TYR A 203 20.63 2.01 18.66
C TYR A 203 19.10 2.02 18.71
N THR A 204 18.44 1.39 17.73
CA THR A 204 16.98 1.19 17.70
C THR A 204 16.46 0.51 18.96
N LYS A 205 17.15 -0.53 19.44
CA LYS A 205 16.74 -1.26 20.64
C LYS A 205 16.96 -0.44 21.90
N TYR A 206 18.11 0.22 22.03
CA TYR A 206 18.37 1.13 23.16
C TYR A 206 17.33 2.25 23.22
N PHE A 207 17.05 2.90 22.09
CA PHE A 207 16.01 3.93 21.99
C PHE A 207 14.64 3.42 22.46
N ALA A 208 14.21 2.26 21.98
CA ALA A 208 12.91 1.71 22.34
C ALA A 208 12.81 1.34 23.83
N GLU A 209 13.84 0.69 24.39
CA GLU A 209 13.85 0.31 25.80
C GLU A 209 13.87 1.54 26.72
N SER A 210 14.66 2.57 26.39
CA SER A 210 14.65 3.84 27.12
C SER A 210 13.31 4.54 27.02
N LEU A 211 12.71 4.65 25.83
CA LEU A 211 11.40 5.30 25.67
C LEU A 211 10.29 4.56 26.43
N ILE A 212 10.35 3.22 26.48
CA ILE A 212 9.41 2.43 27.27
C ILE A 212 9.55 2.75 28.77
N ALA A 213 10.78 2.78 29.29
CA ALA A 213 11.03 3.09 30.70
C ALA A 213 10.49 4.48 31.08
N GLU A 214 10.77 5.50 30.27
CA GLU A 214 10.23 6.85 30.48
C GLU A 214 8.70 6.86 30.45
N ALA A 215 8.08 6.10 29.54
CA ALA A 215 6.62 6.03 29.42
C ALA A 215 5.94 5.17 30.52
N GLU A 216 6.68 4.38 31.29
CA GLU A 216 6.16 3.72 32.50
C GLU A 216 5.98 4.73 33.64
N GLU A 217 6.76 5.80 33.66
CA GLU A 217 6.70 6.86 34.67
C GLU A 217 5.83 8.06 34.22
N ASP A 218 5.68 8.28 32.91
CA ASP A 218 4.90 9.38 32.35
C ASP A 218 3.79 8.89 31.40
N ASP A 219 2.55 9.11 31.82
CA ASP A 219 1.36 8.70 31.05
C ASP A 219 1.16 9.53 29.76
N LYS A 220 1.80 10.68 29.64
CA LYS A 220 1.69 11.61 28.49
C LYS A 220 2.59 11.25 27.33
N ILE A 221 3.53 10.32 27.50
CA ILE A 221 4.43 9.89 26.42
C ILE A 221 3.68 9.00 25.44
N VAL A 222 3.76 9.35 24.15
CA VAL A 222 3.14 8.61 23.05
C VAL A 222 4.13 8.39 21.91
N GLY A 223 4.10 7.22 21.30
CA GLY A 223 4.95 6.87 20.15
C GLY A 223 4.22 7.08 18.82
N ILE A 224 4.91 7.56 17.80
CA ILE A 224 4.37 7.72 16.44
C ILE A 224 5.40 7.20 15.42
N HIS A 225 4.97 6.38 14.46
CA HIS A 225 5.78 6.02 13.29
C HIS A 225 4.97 6.06 11.99
N ALA A 226 5.69 6.17 10.87
CA ALA A 226 5.12 6.11 9.52
C ALA A 226 5.39 4.74 8.87
N ALA A 227 4.63 3.71 9.25
CA ALA A 227 4.79 2.32 8.80
C ALA A 227 6.19 1.70 9.04
N MET A 228 6.89 2.12 10.10
CA MET A 228 8.26 1.68 10.39
C MET A 228 8.41 1.14 11.82
N GLY A 229 7.37 0.56 12.42
CA GLY A 229 7.41 0.11 13.82
C GLY A 229 8.60 -0.82 14.15
N GLY A 230 8.92 -1.78 13.27
CA GLY A 230 10.07 -2.66 13.46
C GLY A 230 11.42 -1.95 13.29
N GLY A 231 11.53 -1.11 12.26
CA GLY A 231 12.77 -0.36 11.94
C GLY A 231 13.13 0.73 12.96
N THR A 232 12.11 1.33 13.58
CA THR A 232 12.25 2.39 14.59
C THR A 232 12.22 1.87 16.02
N GLY A 233 11.88 0.59 16.23
CA GLY A 233 11.75 -0.02 17.55
C GLY A 233 10.42 0.27 18.23
N LEU A 234 9.55 1.11 17.65
CA LEU A 234 8.23 1.42 18.20
C LEU A 234 7.27 0.22 18.21
N SER A 235 7.58 -0.89 17.53
CA SER A 235 6.85 -2.14 17.72
C SER A 235 6.96 -2.70 19.14
N LEU A 236 8.10 -2.48 19.83
CA LEU A 236 8.28 -2.84 21.23
C LEU A 236 7.44 -1.91 22.13
N PHE A 237 7.45 -0.62 21.83
CA PHE A 237 6.66 0.38 22.55
C PHE A 237 5.16 0.08 22.43
N GLN A 238 4.67 -0.19 21.21
CA GLN A 238 3.28 -0.56 20.94
C GLN A 238 2.86 -1.82 21.68
N LYS A 239 3.74 -2.83 21.79
CA LYS A 239 3.45 -4.04 22.55
C LYS A 239 3.22 -3.75 24.05
N ARG A 240 3.98 -2.81 24.62
CA ARG A 240 3.84 -2.42 26.03
C ARG A 240 2.66 -1.46 26.25
N PHE A 241 2.43 -0.54 25.32
CA PHE A 241 1.43 0.53 25.39
C PHE A 241 0.63 0.62 24.09
N PRO A 242 -0.32 -0.31 23.85
CA PRO A 242 -1.04 -0.41 22.58
C PRO A 242 -1.85 0.84 22.25
N ASP A 243 -2.42 1.49 23.27
CA ASP A 243 -3.26 2.68 23.12
C ASP A 243 -2.46 3.99 23.01
N ARG A 244 -1.12 3.92 23.12
CA ARG A 244 -0.22 5.10 23.08
C ARG A 244 0.80 5.03 21.95
N CYS A 245 0.63 4.14 20.98
CA CYS A 245 1.49 4.05 19.80
C CYS A 245 0.66 4.14 18.52
N PHE A 246 0.98 5.08 17.65
CA PHE A 246 0.22 5.37 16.44
C PHE A 246 1.05 5.09 15.18
N ASP A 247 0.53 4.21 14.33
CA ASP A 247 1.00 4.05 12.95
C ASP A 247 0.15 4.91 12.02
N VAL A 248 0.78 5.85 11.32
CA VAL A 248 0.10 6.73 10.36
C VAL A 248 0.22 6.25 8.90
N GLY A 249 0.81 5.07 8.67
CA GLY A 249 1.08 4.56 7.31
C GLY A 249 2.29 5.25 6.67
N ILE A 250 2.46 5.13 5.36
CA ILE A 250 3.55 5.81 4.62
C ILE A 250 3.20 7.29 4.42
N ALA A 251 3.16 8.06 5.51
CA ALA A 251 2.74 9.45 5.52
C ALA A 251 3.58 10.27 6.51
N GLU A 252 4.86 10.50 6.19
CA GLU A 252 5.78 11.21 7.08
C GLU A 252 5.35 12.67 7.37
N GLN A 253 4.76 13.36 6.39
CA GLN A 253 4.17 14.69 6.62
C GLN A 253 3.09 14.63 7.71
N HIS A 254 2.19 13.66 7.58
CA HIS A 254 1.11 13.47 8.54
C HIS A 254 1.66 13.08 9.92
N ALA A 255 2.67 12.21 10.00
CA ALA A 255 3.30 11.82 11.27
C ALA A 255 3.82 13.02 12.07
N VAL A 256 4.46 13.97 11.38
CA VAL A 256 5.02 15.17 12.01
C VAL A 256 3.91 16.13 12.46
N THR A 257 2.94 16.44 11.59
CA THR A 257 1.82 17.32 11.97
C THR A 257 0.93 16.70 13.04
N PHE A 258 0.72 15.38 13.00
CA PHE A 258 -0.01 14.64 14.02
C PHE A 258 0.70 14.75 15.38
N ALA A 259 2.03 14.62 15.41
CA ALA A 259 2.81 14.88 16.62
C ALA A 259 2.63 16.32 17.11
N ALA A 260 2.65 17.32 16.23
CA ALA A 260 2.40 18.71 16.63
C ALA A 260 1.02 18.90 17.29
N GLY A 261 -0.02 18.26 16.75
CA GLY A 261 -1.37 18.29 17.34
C GLY A 261 -1.45 17.61 18.71
N LEU A 262 -0.80 16.45 18.89
CA LEU A 262 -0.74 15.82 20.21
C LEU A 262 0.03 16.69 21.23
N ALA A 263 1.11 17.32 20.79
CA ALA A 263 1.89 18.23 21.63
C ALA A 263 1.08 19.47 22.05
N SER A 264 0.25 20.04 21.15
CA SER A 264 -0.59 21.18 21.48
C SER A 264 -1.67 20.85 22.52
N GLU A 265 -2.12 19.59 22.59
CA GLU A 265 -3.05 19.09 23.61
C GLU A 265 -2.34 18.67 24.92
N GLY A 266 -1.03 18.91 25.04
CA GLY A 266 -0.26 18.68 26.26
C GLY A 266 0.32 17.27 26.41
N LEU A 267 0.28 16.43 25.37
CA LEU A 267 1.01 15.16 25.33
C LEU A 267 2.49 15.36 24.96
N LYS A 268 3.29 14.31 25.11
CA LYS A 268 4.73 14.28 24.81
C LYS A 268 5.02 13.27 23.68
N PRO A 269 4.76 13.65 22.41
CA PRO A 269 4.89 12.72 21.29
C PRO A 269 6.34 12.52 20.86
N PHE A 270 6.70 11.24 20.67
CA PHE A 270 7.97 10.81 20.08
C PHE A 270 7.71 10.28 18.66
N CYS A 271 7.94 11.15 17.68
CA CYS A 271 7.80 10.82 16.26
C CYS A 271 9.09 10.18 15.72
N ALA A 272 9.11 8.85 15.60
CA ALA A 272 10.27 8.10 15.16
C ALA A 272 10.22 7.87 13.64
N ILE A 273 11.10 8.57 12.90
CA ILE A 273 11.19 8.53 11.44
C ILE A 273 12.66 8.43 11.04
N TYR A 274 12.97 7.66 9.99
CA TYR A 274 14.32 7.63 9.43
C TYR A 274 14.72 9.00 8.86
N SER A 275 15.97 9.38 9.04
CA SER A 275 16.49 10.69 8.61
C SER A 275 16.25 10.98 7.12
N SER A 276 16.39 9.97 6.26
CA SER A 276 16.13 10.08 4.82
C SER A 276 14.65 10.35 4.50
N PHE A 277 13.73 9.82 5.30
CA PHE A 277 12.28 10.00 5.08
C PHE A 277 11.73 11.25 5.75
N LEU A 278 12.36 11.72 6.82
CA LEU A 278 11.98 12.98 7.47
C LEU A 278 12.07 14.17 6.50
N GLN A 279 12.90 14.09 5.47
CA GLN A 279 12.98 15.08 4.40
C GLN A 279 11.60 15.36 3.76
N ARG A 280 10.70 14.37 3.72
CA ARG A 280 9.34 14.55 3.18
C ARG A 280 8.46 15.41 4.09
N GLY A 281 8.69 15.38 5.40
CA GLY A 281 7.97 16.13 6.42
C GLY A 281 8.64 17.44 6.83
N PHE A 282 9.60 17.94 6.05
CA PHE A 282 10.45 19.07 6.44
C PHE A 282 9.66 20.35 6.74
N ASP A 283 8.70 20.71 5.87
CA ASP A 283 7.84 21.88 6.08
C ASP A 283 6.93 21.69 7.30
N GLN A 284 6.56 20.46 7.65
CA GLN A 284 5.79 20.18 8.87
C GLN A 284 6.64 20.33 10.15
N VAL A 285 7.97 20.17 10.07
CA VAL A 285 8.90 20.42 11.19
C VAL A 285 9.15 21.92 11.37
N ILE A 286 9.34 22.63 10.26
CA ILE A 286 9.59 24.08 10.24
C ILE A 286 8.47 24.72 9.42
N PRO A 287 7.27 24.90 9.99
CA PRO A 287 6.18 25.51 9.25
C PRO A 287 6.59 26.90 8.79
N SER A 288 6.59 27.08 7.48
CA SER A 288 6.81 28.39 6.88
C SER A 288 5.74 29.36 7.37
N ARG A 289 6.17 30.49 7.95
CA ARG A 289 5.28 31.62 8.24
C ARG A 289 4.89 32.23 6.89
N SER A 290 3.83 31.71 6.27
CA SER A 290 3.17 32.32 5.11
C SER A 290 1.94 33.10 5.55
#